data_AF-A0AAE0XI85-F1
#
_entry.id   AF-A0AAE0XI85-F1
#
_cell.length_a   1.000
_cell.length_b   1.000
_cell.length_c   1.000
_cell.angle_alpha   90.00
_cell.angle_beta   90.00
_cell.angle_gamma   90.00
#
_symmetry.space_group_name_H-M   'P 1'
#
loop_
_entity.id
_entity.type
_entity.pdbx_description
1 polymer ?
#
loop_
_entity_poly.entity_id
_entity_poly.type
_entity_poly.pdbx_seq_one_letter_code
_entity_poly.pdbx_strand_id
1 'polypeptide(L)'
;MAVSQEKITVYNLADLKNTSDDAIPNYLNSLKFIQSHRLTDVRLALGYTAFAIAAASFLWDYKFGFDSTKYYTAAAVALYSAINGALTLWIFSVENGTVYEGTAPSGETLRIATSVQKNVPQYHLSIRLAPAKGKPGKPETLTVVKPFTNWFDAAGHFVAGPFQSMLANAIPVVGKLDPKHAAAPAAAQEQTLSGYTAEMLEALSSASAAAAADAPEATTTATGAEAAKKGGKRRKA
;
A
#
# COMPACT_ATOMS: atom_id res chain seq x y z
N MET A 1 9.84 8.75 -15.72
CA MET A 1 9.33 7.96 -14.57
C MET A 1 9.94 8.55 -13.32
N ALA A 2 9.17 9.27 -12.50
CA ALA A 2 9.68 9.81 -11.24
C ALA A 2 9.77 8.65 -10.23
N VAL A 3 10.99 8.20 -9.93
CA VAL A 3 11.28 7.39 -8.75
C VAL A 3 11.05 8.31 -7.56
N SER A 4 10.27 7.93 -6.54
CA SER A 4 10.19 8.73 -5.32
C SER A 4 11.60 8.84 -4.76
N GLN A 5 12.18 10.05 -4.77
CA GLN A 5 13.55 10.31 -4.32
C GLN A 5 13.70 10.14 -2.80
N GLU A 6 12.60 9.96 -2.07
CA GLU A 6 12.61 9.76 -0.63
C GLU A 6 12.83 8.28 -0.29
N LYS A 7 13.93 8.03 0.43
CA LYS A 7 14.24 6.75 1.03
C LYS A 7 13.34 6.54 2.24
N ILE A 8 12.49 5.52 2.18
CA ILE A 8 11.55 5.20 3.25
C ILE A 8 12.16 4.16 4.18
N THR A 9 11.83 4.23 5.46
CA THR A 9 12.24 3.20 6.41
C THR A 9 11.38 1.95 6.19
N VAL A 10 12.00 0.84 5.79
CA VAL A 10 11.32 -0.44 5.49
C VAL A 10 10.58 -1.06 6.68
N TYR A 11 10.85 -0.58 7.89
CA TYR A 11 10.18 -1.00 9.12
C TYR A 11 9.01 -0.09 9.53
N ASN A 12 8.85 1.07 8.89
CA ASN A 12 7.71 1.95 9.16
C ASN A 12 6.55 1.62 8.20
N LEU A 13 5.59 0.85 8.72
CA LEU A 13 4.38 0.48 7.97
C LEU A 13 3.56 1.68 7.52
N ALA A 14 3.57 2.78 8.28
CA ALA A 14 2.80 3.97 7.91
C ALA A 14 3.38 4.64 6.66
N ASP A 15 4.71 4.78 6.59
CA ASP A 15 5.37 5.38 5.43
C ASP A 15 5.23 4.48 4.20
N LEU A 16 5.43 3.17 4.36
CA LEU A 16 5.23 2.20 3.27
C LEU A 16 3.81 2.26 2.69
N LYS A 17 2.81 2.38 3.56
CA LYS A 17 1.40 2.54 3.16
C LYS A 17 1.20 3.87 2.42
N ASN A 18 1.62 4.98 3.02
CA ASN A 18 1.41 6.31 2.46
C ASN A 18 2.06 6.46 1.09
N THR A 19 3.30 6.02 0.91
CA THR A 19 3.98 6.08 -0.39
C THR A 19 3.30 5.18 -1.44
N SER A 20 2.83 3.99 -1.03
CA SER A 20 2.07 3.11 -1.94
C SER A 20 0.75 3.77 -2.36
N ASP A 21 0.07 4.41 -1.41
CA ASP A 21 -1.18 5.13 -1.63
C ASP A 21 -1.00 6.33 -2.57
N ASP A 22 0.09 7.11 -2.40
CA ASP A 22 0.42 8.28 -3.23
C ASP A 22 0.77 7.91 -4.68
N ALA A 23 1.24 6.68 -4.92
CA ALA A 23 1.52 6.18 -6.26
C ALA A 23 0.26 5.84 -7.06
N ILE A 24 -0.87 5.54 -6.39
CA ILE A 24 -2.11 5.10 -7.05
C ILE A 24 -2.71 6.17 -7.97
N PRO A 25 -2.98 7.43 -7.51
CA PRO A 25 -3.58 8.44 -8.37
C PRO A 25 -2.71 8.76 -9.58
N ASN A 26 -1.39 8.83 -9.40
CA ASN A 26 -0.44 9.11 -10.48
C ASN A 26 -0.51 8.05 -11.59
N TYR A 27 -0.56 6.78 -11.21
CA TYR A 27 -0.72 5.69 -12.17
C TYR A 27 -2.09 5.72 -12.87
N LEU A 28 -3.19 5.83 -12.12
CA LEU A 28 -4.53 5.81 -12.70
C LEU A 28 -4.82 7.03 -13.59
N ASN A 29 -4.32 8.21 -13.21
CA ASN A 29 -4.44 9.42 -14.04
C ASN A 29 -3.64 9.29 -15.34
N SER A 30 -2.50 8.58 -15.33
CA SER A 30 -1.77 8.25 -16.56
C SER A 30 -2.60 7.41 -17.55
N LEU A 31 -3.51 6.58 -17.01
CA LEU A 31 -4.47 5.76 -17.77
C LEU A 31 -5.79 6.49 -18.08
N LYS A 32 -5.81 7.82 -17.96
CA LYS A 32 -6.96 8.70 -18.26
C LYS A 32 -8.19 8.49 -17.35
N PHE A 33 -8.00 7.97 -16.14
CA PHE A 33 -9.06 8.03 -15.14
C PHE A 33 -9.27 9.49 -14.68
N ILE A 34 -10.54 9.87 -14.51
CA ILE A 34 -10.90 11.18 -13.97
C ILE A 34 -11.12 11.02 -12.46
N GLN A 35 -10.19 11.55 -11.67
CA GLN A 35 -10.27 11.52 -10.21
C GLN A 35 -11.43 12.39 -9.70
N SER A 36 -12.16 11.89 -8.71
CA SER A 36 -13.13 12.64 -7.93
C SER A 36 -12.51 13.08 -6.61
N HIS A 37 -12.59 14.38 -6.32
CA HIS A 37 -12.08 14.97 -5.07
C HIS A 37 -13.17 15.19 -4.01
N ARG A 38 -14.37 14.62 -4.21
CA ARG A 38 -15.54 14.86 -3.36
C ARG A 38 -15.28 14.62 -1.87
N LEU A 39 -14.50 13.59 -1.53
CA LEU A 39 -14.15 13.28 -0.13
C LEU A 39 -13.33 14.43 0.49
N THR A 40 -12.32 14.90 -0.23
CA THR A 40 -11.48 16.04 0.17
C THR A 40 -12.29 17.32 0.23
N ASP A 41 -13.15 17.58 -0.75
CA ASP A 41 -13.98 18.79 -0.80
C ASP A 41 -14.94 18.89 0.39
N VAL A 42 -15.53 17.76 0.81
CA VAL A 42 -16.41 17.74 2.00
C VAL A 42 -15.62 18.01 3.27
N ARG A 43 -14.44 17.41 3.44
CA ARG A 43 -13.54 17.71 4.56
C ARG A 43 -13.17 19.19 4.59
N LEU A 44 -12.84 19.74 3.43
CA LEU A 44 -12.46 21.13 3.26
C LEU A 44 -13.62 22.07 3.64
N ALA A 45 -14.82 21.81 3.13
CA ALA A 45 -16.01 22.58 3.43
C ALA A 45 -16.36 22.56 4.92
N LEU A 46 -16.35 21.38 5.56
CA LEU A 46 -16.63 21.25 6.99
C LEU A 46 -15.56 21.95 7.84
N GLY A 47 -14.28 21.78 7.49
CA GLY A 47 -13.16 22.42 8.19
C GLY A 47 -13.19 23.94 8.11
N TYR A 48 -13.40 24.51 6.91
CA TYR A 48 -13.52 25.96 6.74
C TYR A 48 -14.75 26.53 7.42
N THR A 49 -15.86 25.78 7.47
CA THR A 49 -17.06 26.22 8.22
C THR A 49 -16.76 26.30 9.71
N ALA A 50 -16.07 25.30 10.27
CA ALA A 50 -15.64 25.32 11.67
C ALA A 50 -14.70 26.49 11.97
N PHE A 51 -13.74 26.77 11.08
CA PHE A 51 -12.85 27.91 11.19
C PHE A 51 -13.61 29.26 11.12
N ALA A 52 -14.56 29.40 10.20
CA ALA A 52 -15.36 30.61 10.07
C ALA A 52 -16.19 30.90 11.33
N ILE A 53 -16.74 29.87 11.98
CA ILE A 53 -17.44 30.01 13.27
C ILE A 53 -16.49 30.49 14.37
N ALA A 54 -15.28 29.93 14.44
CA ALA A 54 -14.27 30.36 15.40
C ALA A 54 -13.86 31.83 15.18
N ALA A 55 -13.60 32.22 13.93
CA ALA A 55 -13.27 33.59 13.57
C ALA A 55 -14.41 34.57 13.90
N ALA A 56 -15.66 34.19 13.61
CA ALA A 56 -16.83 35.01 13.94
C ALA A 56 -17.00 35.17 15.47
N SER A 57 -16.82 34.09 16.23
CA SER A 57 -16.90 34.11 17.69
C SER A 57 -15.85 35.04 18.28
N PHE A 58 -14.61 34.98 17.78
CA PHE A 58 -13.54 35.86 18.21
C PHE A 58 -13.83 37.33 17.87
N LEU A 59 -14.36 37.61 16.68
CA LEU A 59 -14.72 38.97 16.27
C LEU A 59 -15.84 39.56 17.14
N TRP A 60 -16.83 38.74 17.51
CA TRP A 60 -17.89 39.16 18.44
C TRP A 60 -17.35 39.46 19.82
N ASP A 61 -16.48 38.59 20.34
CA ASP A 61 -15.89 38.75 21.67
C ASP A 61 -15.02 40.02 21.74
N TYR A 62 -14.24 40.29 20.69
CA TYR A 62 -13.44 41.49 20.57
C TYR A 62 -14.27 42.78 20.57
N LYS A 63 -15.46 42.77 19.94
CA LYS A 63 -16.28 43.98 19.77
C LYS A 63 -17.20 44.29 20.96
N PHE A 64 -17.75 43.27 21.61
CA PHE A 64 -18.78 43.44 22.64
C PHE A 64 -18.32 43.05 24.06
N GLY A 65 -17.15 42.44 24.18
CA GLY A 65 -16.62 41.94 25.45
C GLY A 65 -17.32 40.68 25.95
N PHE A 66 -16.57 39.89 26.72
CA PHE A 66 -16.93 38.52 27.13
C PHE A 66 -18.26 38.39 27.90
N ASP A 67 -18.61 39.37 28.74
CA ASP A 67 -19.80 39.28 29.60
C ASP A 67 -21.12 39.21 28.82
N SER A 68 -21.18 39.89 27.67
CA SER A 68 -22.36 39.89 26.79
C SER A 68 -22.36 38.72 25.81
N THR A 69 -21.18 38.22 25.42
CA THR A 69 -21.01 37.17 24.40
C THR A 69 -20.97 35.76 24.97
N LYS A 70 -20.81 35.57 26.29
CA LYS A 70 -20.66 34.25 26.93
C LYS A 70 -21.62 33.15 26.45
N TYR A 71 -22.90 33.44 26.28
CA TYR A 71 -23.89 32.45 25.83
C TYR A 71 -23.76 32.16 24.33
N TYR A 72 -23.41 33.17 23.52
CA TYR A 72 -23.13 33.00 22.10
C TYR A 72 -21.84 32.22 21.87
N THR A 73 -20.80 32.48 22.67
CA THR A 73 -19.55 31.73 22.65
C THR A 73 -19.78 30.28 23.07
N ALA A 74 -20.59 30.03 24.11
CA ALA A 74 -20.98 28.67 24.49
C ALA A 74 -21.73 27.94 23.37
N ALA A 75 -22.67 28.62 22.70
CA ALA A 75 -23.37 28.07 21.54
C ALA A 75 -22.42 27.78 20.36
N ALA A 76 -21.44 28.66 20.12
CA ALA A 76 -20.43 28.47 19.09
C ALA A 76 -19.53 27.26 19.36
N VAL A 77 -19.12 27.04 20.61
CA VAL A 77 -18.35 25.85 21.02
C VAL A 77 -19.17 24.58 20.83
N ALA A 78 -20.46 24.60 21.18
CA ALA A 78 -21.34 23.47 20.96
C ALA A 78 -21.50 23.15 19.46
N LEU A 79 -21.68 24.17 18.61
CA LEU A 79 -21.77 24.02 17.16
C LEU A 79 -20.46 23.50 16.56
N TYR A 80 -19.32 24.05 16.98
CA TYR A 80 -18.00 23.57 16.57
C TYR A 80 -17.80 22.09 16.93
N SER A 81 -18.18 21.70 18.15
CA SER A 81 -18.11 20.31 18.60
C SER A 81 -18.99 19.39 17.75
N ALA A 82 -20.20 19.83 17.40
CA ALA A 82 -21.11 19.08 16.53
C ALA A 82 -20.54 18.91 15.11
N ILE A 83 -19.95 19.96 14.53
CA ILE A 83 -19.32 19.90 13.20
C ILE A 83 -18.13 18.94 13.20
N ASN A 84 -17.27 19.00 14.22
CA ASN A 84 -16.14 18.07 14.35
C ASN A 84 -16.61 16.62 14.58
N GLY A 85 -17.69 16.42 15.33
CA GLY A 85 -18.35 15.13 15.45
C GLY A 85 -18.88 14.61 14.12
N ALA A 86 -19.55 15.47 13.33
CA ALA A 86 -20.02 15.13 12.00
C ALA A 86 -18.88 14.80 11.03
N LEU A 87 -17.79 15.58 11.06
CA LEU A 87 -16.56 15.29 10.30
C LEU A 87 -15.98 13.93 10.68
N THR A 88 -15.91 13.64 11.98
CA THR A 88 -15.41 12.35 12.48
C THR A 88 -16.27 11.20 11.97
N LEU A 89 -17.59 11.30 12.09
CA LEU A 89 -18.54 10.31 11.58
C LEU A 89 -18.44 10.14 10.06
N TRP A 90 -18.24 11.23 9.32
CA TRP A 90 -18.05 11.21 7.88
C TRP A 90 -16.79 10.41 7.48
N ILE A 91 -15.67 10.67 8.15
CA ILE A 91 -14.41 9.95 7.90
C ILE A 91 -14.56 8.45 8.17
N PHE A 92 -15.17 8.08 9.30
CA PHE A 92 -15.34 6.68 9.65
C PHE A 92 -16.37 5.94 8.79
N SER A 93 -17.50 6.57 8.46
CA SER A 93 -18.61 5.88 7.79
C SER A 93 -18.54 5.94 6.26
N VAL A 94 -18.12 7.09 5.70
CA VAL A 94 -18.19 7.33 4.25
C VAL A 94 -16.84 7.12 3.59
N GLU A 95 -15.79 7.70 4.17
CA GLU A 95 -14.46 7.61 3.58
C GLU A 95 -13.82 6.25 3.85
N ASN A 96 -13.87 5.76 5.09
CA ASN A 96 -13.47 4.41 5.49
C ASN A 96 -12.17 3.91 4.81
N GLY A 97 -11.13 4.74 4.81
CA GLY A 97 -9.83 4.41 4.20
C GLY A 97 -9.79 4.45 2.67
N THR A 98 -10.77 5.08 2.01
CA THR A 98 -10.77 5.31 0.56
C THR A 98 -9.65 6.29 0.20
N VAL A 99 -8.68 5.82 -0.58
CA VAL A 99 -7.53 6.60 -1.04
C VAL A 99 -7.80 7.21 -2.41
N TYR A 100 -8.58 6.52 -3.24
CA TYR A 100 -8.87 6.96 -4.60
C TYR A 100 -10.32 6.69 -4.97
N GLU A 101 -10.97 7.70 -5.55
CA GLU A 101 -12.24 7.56 -6.25
C GLU A 101 -12.07 8.19 -7.63
N GLY A 102 -12.40 7.46 -8.69
CA GLY A 102 -12.25 7.96 -10.05
C GLY A 102 -13.18 7.26 -11.03
N THR A 103 -13.42 7.90 -12.18
CA THR A 103 -14.24 7.34 -13.26
C THR A 103 -13.33 6.93 -14.42
N ALA A 104 -13.46 5.69 -14.86
CA ALA A 104 -12.76 5.18 -16.02
C ALA A 104 -13.27 5.85 -17.31
N PRO A 105 -12.47 5.89 -18.40
CA PRO A 105 -12.96 6.28 -19.72
C PRO A 105 -14.15 5.45 -20.22
N SER A 106 -14.31 4.21 -19.74
CA SER A 106 -15.46 3.35 -20.01
C SER A 106 -16.75 3.78 -19.29
N GLY A 107 -16.66 4.76 -18.38
CA GLY A 107 -17.76 5.29 -17.57
C GLY A 107 -17.95 4.60 -16.21
N GLU A 108 -17.19 3.55 -15.91
CA GLU A 108 -17.26 2.83 -14.62
C GLU A 108 -16.63 3.64 -13.48
N THR A 109 -17.23 3.60 -12.29
CA THR A 109 -16.67 4.28 -11.11
C THR A 109 -15.84 3.29 -10.30
N LEU A 110 -14.57 3.63 -10.11
CA LEU A 110 -13.60 2.87 -9.34
C LEU A 110 -13.37 3.56 -8.00
N ARG A 111 -13.53 2.81 -6.91
CA ARG A 111 -13.16 3.22 -5.55
C ARG A 111 -12.13 2.25 -5.00
N ILE A 112 -11.04 2.78 -4.47
CA ILE A 112 -9.96 2.00 -3.88
C ILE A 112 -9.79 2.43 -2.43
N ALA A 113 -9.97 1.47 -1.53
CA ALA A 113 -9.70 1.63 -0.11
C ALA A 113 -8.50 0.77 0.31
N THR A 114 -7.65 1.31 1.18
CA THR A 114 -6.42 0.65 1.60
C THR A 114 -6.39 0.51 3.12
N SER A 115 -5.89 -0.62 3.59
CA SER A 115 -5.76 -0.90 5.02
C SER A 115 -4.50 -1.70 5.31
N VAL A 116 -3.96 -1.54 6.50
CA VAL A 116 -2.78 -2.25 6.98
C VAL A 116 -3.06 -2.67 8.42
N GLN A 117 -2.77 -3.94 8.72
CA GLN A 117 -2.87 -4.46 10.08
C GLN A 117 -1.60 -4.10 10.88
N LYS A 118 -1.77 -3.81 12.16
CA LYS A 118 -0.65 -3.43 13.03
C LYS A 118 0.37 -4.57 13.09
N ASN A 119 1.65 -4.24 12.85
CA ASN A 119 2.78 -5.17 12.86
C ASN A 119 2.73 -6.28 11.78
N VAL A 120 1.87 -6.16 10.77
CA VAL A 120 1.82 -7.10 9.64
C VAL A 120 2.16 -6.31 8.38
N PRO A 121 3.30 -6.59 7.71
CA PRO A 121 3.74 -5.88 6.51
C PRO A 121 2.99 -6.32 5.24
N GLN A 122 1.66 -6.39 5.33
CA GLN A 122 0.76 -6.71 4.23
C GLN A 122 -0.09 -5.49 3.90
N TYR A 123 -0.14 -5.18 2.61
CA TYR A 123 -0.97 -4.13 2.06
C TYR A 123 -2.30 -4.74 1.62
N HIS A 124 -3.38 -4.33 2.28
CA HIS A 124 -4.74 -4.76 1.97
C HIS A 124 -5.40 -3.71 1.08
N LEU A 125 -5.80 -4.13 -0.11
CA LEU A 125 -6.46 -3.31 -1.11
C LEU A 125 -7.89 -3.81 -1.29
N SER A 126 -8.88 -2.95 -1.03
CA SER A 126 -10.30 -3.20 -1.29
C SER A 126 -10.74 -2.32 -2.45
N ILE A 127 -10.92 -2.95 -3.61
CA ILE A 127 -11.36 -2.30 -4.84
C ILE A 127 -12.87 -2.50 -4.97
N ARG A 128 -13.61 -1.41 -5.17
CA ARG A 128 -15.03 -1.43 -5.51
C ARG A 128 -15.23 -0.86 -6.90
N LEU A 129 -15.80 -1.67 -7.79
CA LEU A 129 -16.16 -1.30 -9.15
C LEU A 129 -17.68 -1.13 -9.22
N ALA A 130 -18.13 0.08 -9.52
CA ALA A 130 -19.53 0.35 -9.80
C ALA A 130 -19.73 0.56 -11.31
N PRO A 131 -20.80 -0.01 -11.90
CA PRO A 131 -21.06 0.13 -13.33
C PRO A 131 -21.33 1.59 -13.71
N ALA A 132 -21.18 1.88 -15.00
CA ALA A 132 -21.44 3.22 -15.53
C ALA A 132 -22.86 3.71 -15.22
N LYS A 133 -23.00 5.01 -14.94
CA LYS A 133 -24.30 5.65 -14.68
C LYS A 133 -25.28 5.32 -15.82
N GLY A 134 -26.37 4.62 -15.49
CA GLY A 134 -27.40 4.21 -16.44
C GLY A 134 -27.35 2.75 -16.90
N LYS A 135 -26.33 1.96 -16.50
CA LYS A 135 -26.31 0.50 -16.71
C LYS A 135 -26.70 -0.24 -15.43
N PRO A 136 -27.64 -1.20 -15.48
CA PRO A 136 -27.97 -2.03 -14.33
C PRO A 136 -26.81 -3.00 -14.04
N GLY A 137 -26.24 -2.90 -12.85
CA GLY A 137 -25.21 -3.82 -12.37
C GLY A 137 -24.95 -3.62 -10.89
N LYS A 138 -24.68 -4.70 -10.16
CA LYS A 138 -24.35 -4.62 -8.74
C LYS A 138 -22.87 -4.23 -8.59
N PRO A 139 -22.49 -3.39 -7.61
CA PRO A 139 -21.09 -3.09 -7.36
C PRO A 139 -20.31 -4.37 -7.03
N GLU A 140 -19.19 -4.59 -7.72
CA GLU A 140 -18.28 -5.70 -7.45
C GLU A 140 -17.19 -5.24 -6.48
N THR A 141 -16.86 -6.07 -5.50
CA THR A 141 -15.79 -5.78 -4.53
C THR A 141 -14.71 -6.84 -4.65
N LEU A 142 -13.49 -6.41 -4.98
CA LEU A 142 -12.30 -7.25 -5.08
C LEU A 142 -11.37 -6.93 -3.92
N THR A 143 -10.87 -7.95 -3.25
CA THR A 143 -9.89 -7.79 -2.15
C THR A 143 -8.58 -8.41 -2.56
N VAL A 144 -7.51 -7.63 -2.50
CA VAL A 144 -6.15 -8.06 -2.84
C VAL A 144 -5.25 -7.80 -1.65
N VAL A 145 -4.47 -8.81 -1.27
CA VAL A 145 -3.50 -8.72 -0.18
C VAL A 145 -2.13 -9.10 -0.73
N LYS A 146 -1.17 -8.18 -0.64
CA LYS A 146 0.20 -8.39 -1.09
C LYS A 146 1.20 -7.79 -0.10
N PRO A 147 2.37 -8.41 0.11
CA PRO A 147 3.40 -7.84 0.98
C PRO A 147 4.08 -6.63 0.33
N PHE A 148 4.52 -5.68 1.15
CA PHE A 148 5.24 -4.48 0.67
C PHE A 148 6.55 -4.81 -0.05
N THR A 149 7.17 -5.96 0.24
CA THR A 149 8.41 -6.42 -0.39
C THR A 149 8.30 -6.61 -1.91
N ASN A 150 7.09 -6.66 -2.46
CA ASN A 150 6.90 -6.81 -3.90
C ASN A 150 7.24 -5.53 -4.69
N TRP A 151 7.20 -4.36 -4.06
CA TRP A 151 7.46 -3.07 -4.71
C TRP A 151 8.36 -2.14 -3.89
N PHE A 152 8.86 -2.58 -2.74
CA PHE A 152 9.90 -1.89 -2.00
C PHE A 152 11.18 -2.72 -2.00
N ASP A 153 12.31 -2.07 -2.30
CA ASP A 153 13.63 -2.69 -2.20
C ASP A 153 14.14 -2.71 -0.74
N ALA A 154 15.23 -3.43 -0.48
CA ALA A 154 15.86 -3.49 0.85
C ALA A 154 16.43 -2.14 1.31
N ALA A 155 16.67 -1.22 0.38
CA ALA A 155 17.15 0.12 0.67
C ALA A 155 16.02 1.10 1.01
N GLY A 156 14.75 0.75 0.79
CA GLY A 156 13.58 1.58 1.05
C GLY A 156 13.11 2.43 -0.13
N HIS A 157 13.50 2.12 -1.36
CA HIS A 157 12.99 2.77 -2.56
C HIS A 157 11.73 2.08 -3.08
N PHE A 158 10.81 2.89 -3.60
CA PHE A 158 9.59 2.43 -4.24
C PHE A 158 9.82 2.11 -5.72
N VAL A 159 9.51 0.88 -6.13
CA VAL A 159 9.63 0.39 -7.50
C VAL A 159 8.24 0.33 -8.15
N ALA A 160 7.97 1.26 -9.07
CA ALA A 160 6.65 1.42 -9.66
C ALA A 160 6.19 0.25 -10.54
N GLY A 161 7.09 -0.41 -11.27
CA GLY A 161 6.73 -1.47 -12.24
C GLY A 161 5.94 -2.63 -11.61
N PRO A 162 6.48 -3.32 -10.59
CA PRO A 162 5.76 -4.39 -9.89
C PRO A 162 4.44 -3.92 -9.28
N PHE A 163 4.38 -2.69 -8.78
CA PHE A 163 3.15 -2.11 -8.22
C PHE A 163 2.08 -1.90 -9.29
N GLN A 164 2.45 -1.34 -10.44
CA GLN A 164 1.56 -1.13 -11.58
C GLN A 164 1.04 -2.46 -12.13
N SER A 165 1.91 -3.48 -12.25
CA SER A 165 1.51 -4.83 -12.65
C SER A 165 0.56 -5.48 -11.65
N MET A 166 0.75 -5.28 -10.35
CA MET A 166 -0.17 -5.77 -9.34
C MET A 166 -1.57 -5.15 -9.50
N LEU A 167 -1.66 -3.83 -9.73
CA LEU A 167 -2.92 -3.13 -9.95
C LEU A 167 -3.60 -3.51 -11.27
N ALA A 168 -2.84 -3.65 -12.36
CA ALA A 168 -3.35 -4.04 -13.66
C ALA A 168 -3.94 -5.47 -13.66
N ASN A 169 -3.33 -6.39 -12.89
CA ASN A 169 -3.83 -7.74 -12.70
C ASN A 169 -5.03 -7.80 -11.74
N ALA A 170 -5.05 -6.95 -10.71
CA ALA A 170 -6.11 -6.91 -9.71
C ALA A 170 -7.40 -6.29 -10.24
N ILE A 171 -7.32 -5.32 -11.16
CA ILE A 171 -8.45 -4.51 -11.62
C ILE A 171 -8.67 -4.77 -13.12
N PRO A 172 -9.74 -5.49 -13.51
CA PRO A 172 -9.98 -5.83 -14.92
C PRO A 172 -10.04 -4.62 -15.87
N VAL A 173 -10.57 -3.49 -15.39
CA VAL A 173 -10.66 -2.24 -16.18
C VAL A 173 -9.27 -1.63 -16.42
N VAL A 174 -8.40 -1.70 -15.43
CA VAL A 174 -7.01 -1.19 -15.53
C VAL A 174 -6.20 -2.10 -16.44
N GLY A 175 -6.31 -3.42 -16.31
CA GLY A 175 -5.60 -4.37 -17.18
C GLY A 175 -5.98 -4.24 -18.67
N LYS A 176 -7.21 -3.84 -18.98
CA LYS A 176 -7.63 -3.53 -20.36
C LYS A 176 -6.98 -2.26 -20.92
N LEU A 177 -6.76 -1.26 -20.07
CA LEU A 177 -6.15 0.01 -20.45
C LEU A 177 -4.62 -0.05 -20.46
N ASP A 178 -4.04 -0.98 -19.70
CA ASP A 178 -2.60 -1.20 -19.60
C ASP A 178 -2.22 -2.69 -19.78
N PRO A 179 -2.28 -3.19 -21.03
CA PRO A 179 -1.95 -4.58 -21.32
C PRO A 179 -0.46 -4.91 -21.08
N LYS A 180 0.43 -3.91 -21.10
CA LYS A 180 1.87 -4.09 -20.87
C LYS A 180 2.15 -4.55 -19.45
N HIS A 181 1.54 -3.89 -18.47
CA HIS A 181 1.73 -4.23 -17.06
C HIS A 181 0.83 -5.40 -16.61
N ALA A 182 -0.30 -5.64 -17.28
CA ALA A 182 -1.14 -6.82 -17.06
C ALA A 182 -0.45 -8.14 -17.50
N ALA A 183 0.31 -8.13 -18.60
CA ALA A 183 1.02 -9.32 -19.09
C ALA A 183 2.39 -9.55 -18.44
N ALA A 184 2.85 -8.64 -17.57
CA ALA A 184 4.16 -8.71 -16.95
C ALA A 184 4.37 -9.64 -15.72
N PRO A 185 3.37 -10.41 -15.16
CA PRO A 185 3.68 -11.24 -14.00
C PRO A 185 4.66 -12.39 -14.33
N ALA A 186 4.86 -12.73 -15.60
CA ALA A 186 5.88 -13.71 -16.01
C ALA A 186 7.30 -13.12 -16.09
N ALA A 187 7.46 -11.89 -16.59
CA ALA A 187 8.79 -11.32 -16.85
C ALA A 187 9.47 -10.73 -15.59
N ALA A 188 8.71 -10.23 -14.63
CA ALA A 188 9.27 -9.59 -13.42
C ALA A 188 9.69 -10.60 -12.34
N GLN A 189 9.11 -11.81 -12.33
CA GLN A 189 9.57 -12.89 -11.44
C GLN A 189 10.83 -13.58 -11.97
N GLU A 190 11.04 -13.60 -13.28
CA GLU A 190 12.28 -14.13 -13.87
C GLU A 190 13.48 -13.18 -13.66
N GLN A 191 13.29 -11.87 -13.69
CA GLN A 191 14.40 -10.90 -13.54
C GLN A 191 14.98 -10.79 -12.12
N THR A 192 14.31 -11.29 -11.09
CA THR A 192 14.89 -11.34 -9.72
C THR A 192 15.60 -12.66 -9.44
N LEU A 193 15.37 -13.70 -10.26
CA LEU A 193 16.12 -14.95 -10.24
C LEU A 193 17.24 -14.99 -11.31
N SER A 194 17.29 -14.02 -12.22
CA SER A 194 18.27 -13.95 -13.32
C SER A 194 19.66 -13.46 -12.91
N GLY A 195 19.97 -13.42 -11.62
CA GLY A 195 21.36 -13.26 -11.15
C GLY A 195 22.21 -14.51 -11.39
N TYR A 196 21.56 -15.65 -11.63
CA TYR A 196 22.19 -16.90 -12.01
C TYR A 196 21.49 -17.42 -13.26
N THR A 197 22.16 -17.32 -14.41
CA THR A 197 21.70 -18.00 -15.62
C THR A 197 21.76 -19.51 -15.39
N ALA A 198 20.90 -20.28 -16.05
CA ALA A 198 20.95 -21.75 -15.99
C ALA A 198 22.36 -22.27 -16.35
N GLU A 199 23.04 -21.59 -17.28
CA GLU A 199 24.43 -21.84 -17.65
C GLU A 199 25.42 -21.58 -16.50
N MET A 200 25.24 -20.53 -15.69
CA MET A 200 26.07 -20.29 -14.50
C MET A 200 25.84 -21.35 -13.42
N LEU A 201 24.59 -21.81 -13.25
CA LEU A 201 24.26 -22.85 -12.29
C LEU A 201 24.86 -24.21 -12.69
N GLU A 202 24.86 -24.50 -13.99
CA GLU A 202 25.47 -25.68 -14.59
C GLU A 202 27.00 -25.62 -14.62
N ALA A 203 27.57 -24.44 -14.85
CA ALA A 203 29.01 -24.21 -14.72
C ALA A 203 29.49 -24.37 -13.27
N LEU A 204 28.70 -23.95 -12.28
CA LEU A 204 29.05 -24.07 -10.87
C LEU A 204 28.89 -25.52 -10.38
N SER A 205 27.86 -26.24 -10.84
CA SER A 205 27.67 -27.65 -10.51
C SER A 205 28.75 -28.52 -11.15
N SER A 206 29.10 -28.27 -12.41
CA SER A 206 30.19 -28.96 -13.11
C SER A 206 31.57 -28.59 -12.56
N ALA A 207 31.81 -27.35 -12.13
CA ALA A 207 33.02 -26.97 -11.41
C ALA A 207 33.13 -27.65 -10.04
N SER A 208 32.02 -27.81 -9.32
CA SER A 208 32.00 -28.56 -8.05
C SER A 208 32.24 -30.07 -8.25
N ALA A 209 31.76 -30.63 -9.38
CA ALA A 209 32.01 -32.01 -9.76
C ALA A 209 33.45 -32.23 -10.26
N ALA A 210 34.04 -31.25 -10.94
CA ALA A 210 35.45 -31.26 -11.36
C ALA A 210 36.40 -31.13 -10.15
N ALA A 211 36.04 -30.33 -9.14
CA ALA A 211 36.78 -30.25 -7.88
C ALA A 211 36.71 -31.54 -7.06
N ALA A 212 35.68 -32.37 -7.26
CA ALA A 212 35.60 -33.72 -6.67
C ALA A 212 36.35 -34.79 -7.49
N ALA A 213 36.78 -34.47 -8.72
CA ALA A 213 37.48 -35.39 -9.61
C ALA A 213 39.02 -35.22 -9.59
N ASP A 214 39.54 -34.17 -8.95
CA ASP A 214 40.99 -33.88 -8.88
C ASP A 214 41.55 -33.93 -7.46
N ALA A 215 41.09 -34.90 -6.67
CA ALA A 215 41.79 -35.32 -5.45
C ALA A 215 42.76 -36.46 -5.80
N PRO A 216 44.08 -36.32 -5.57
CA PRO A 216 45.01 -37.40 -5.84
C PRO A 216 44.78 -38.54 -4.84
N GLU A 217 44.76 -39.77 -5.36
CA GLU A 217 44.82 -40.99 -4.55
C GLU A 217 46.06 -40.97 -3.64
N ALA A 218 45.82 -40.95 -2.32
CA ALA A 218 46.71 -41.56 -1.34
C ALA A 218 45.87 -42.44 -0.41
N THR A 219 46.31 -43.68 -0.31
CA THR A 219 45.59 -44.89 0.05
C THR A 219 45.27 -45.03 1.54
N THR A 220 44.26 -45.87 1.82
CA THR A 220 43.96 -46.62 3.07
C THR A 220 43.46 -45.79 4.27
N THR A 221 42.42 -46.18 5.03
CA THR A 221 41.84 -47.49 5.34
C THR A 221 40.35 -47.34 5.63
N ALA A 222 39.57 -48.33 5.20
CA ALA A 222 38.21 -48.59 5.66
C ALA A 222 38.18 -48.89 7.16
N THR A 223 37.21 -48.34 7.90
CA THR A 223 36.53 -49.09 8.96
C THR A 223 35.13 -48.52 9.13
N GLY A 224 34.13 -49.38 8.93
CA GLY A 224 32.73 -49.06 9.18
C GLY A 224 32.34 -49.20 10.66
N ALA A 225 31.09 -48.80 10.90
CA ALA A 225 30.25 -49.09 12.06
C ALA A 225 30.66 -48.47 13.42
N GLU A 226 29.81 -47.61 13.98
CA GLU A 226 28.75 -48.05 14.89
C GLU A 226 27.87 -46.89 15.35
N ALA A 227 26.58 -47.18 15.50
CA ALA A 227 25.62 -46.37 16.22
C ALA A 227 25.80 -46.58 17.74
N ALA A 228 25.85 -45.52 18.54
CA ALA A 228 25.51 -45.63 19.97
C ALA A 228 25.06 -44.29 20.59
N LYS A 229 23.82 -44.29 21.10
CA LYS A 229 23.26 -43.30 22.04
C LYS A 229 24.02 -43.30 23.37
N LYS A 230 24.23 -42.11 23.95
CA LYS A 230 24.15 -41.73 25.38
C LYS A 230 24.68 -40.29 25.46
N GLY A 231 24.16 -39.33 26.19
CA GLY A 231 23.36 -39.27 27.41
C GLY A 231 23.79 -37.97 28.08
N GLY A 232 22.84 -37.16 28.54
CA GLY A 232 23.00 -35.71 28.69
C GLY A 232 23.96 -35.21 29.78
N LYS A 233 24.20 -33.89 29.76
CA LYS A 233 24.06 -33.05 30.96
C LYS A 233 23.96 -31.57 30.61
N ARG A 234 22.80 -31.00 30.95
CA ARG A 234 22.56 -29.56 31.11
C ARG A 234 23.52 -29.00 32.17
N ARG A 235 24.06 -27.80 31.95
CA ARG A 235 24.44 -26.88 33.03
C ARG A 235 23.97 -25.47 32.68
N LYS A 236 23.01 -24.99 33.47
CA LYS A 236 22.74 -23.57 33.69
C LYS A 236 23.77 -23.04 34.69
N ALA A 237 24.22 -21.82 34.48
CA ALA A 237 24.24 -20.77 35.48
C ALA A 237 23.64 -19.54 34.81
#